data_AF-A0A1M7LUR0-F1
#
_entry.id   AF-A0A1M7LUR0-F1
#
_cell.length_a   1.000
_cell.length_b   1.000
_cell.length_c   1.000
_cell.angle_alpha   90.00
_cell.angle_beta   90.00
_cell.angle_gamma   90.00
#
_symmetry.space_group_name_H-M   'P 1'
#
loop_
_entity.id
_entity.type
_entity.pdbx_description
1 polymer ?
#
loop_
_entity_poly.entity_id
_entity_poly.type
_entity_poly.pdbx_seq_one_letter_code
_entity_poly.pdbx_strand_id
1 'polypeptide(L)'
;MRLDTCHCQLDEQVTLLGFTRPNLDDGPLLIIAPHPDDAELAAYGLYQQHARDTWILTLTAGETLKRLDRQYLPGLDADQQQGSQRKGFIRAWNSATTPLLAGVPQAQLVMLGYFNDTLSRMLDNPAETVPSVGGPEVSITPFRQWNKAPLPSDVKRKQNPIANSGENLLHDLVSTLDLISPTTIIVTHPDIDPHQDHRAAAIWLGKALQQCAEKPKRILMYANHLKAHENFTSATPDAFIGHIATESS
;
A
#
# COMPACT_ATOMS: atom_id res chain seq x y z
N MET A 1 18.85 -10.08 -30.66
CA MET A 1 17.67 -10.57 -29.93
C MET A 1 16.94 -11.55 -30.82
N ARG A 2 16.50 -12.71 -30.30
CA ARG A 2 15.72 -13.72 -31.04
C ARG A 2 14.43 -13.95 -30.26
N LEU A 3 13.29 -13.84 -30.93
CA LEU A 3 11.96 -14.11 -30.36
C LEU A 3 11.55 -15.49 -30.82
N ASP A 4 11.36 -16.40 -29.87
CA ASP A 4 10.78 -17.71 -30.12
C ASP A 4 9.35 -17.72 -29.53
N THR A 5 8.32 -17.97 -30.34
CA THR A 5 6.94 -18.00 -29.86
C THR A 5 6.58 -19.40 -29.35
N CYS A 6 5.79 -19.46 -28.28
CA CYS A 6 5.22 -20.71 -27.76
C CYS A 6 3.72 -20.49 -27.54
N HIS A 7 2.87 -21.26 -28.24
CA HIS A 7 1.41 -21.19 -28.19
C HIS A 7 0.79 -19.85 -28.67
N CYS A 8 1.57 -18.99 -29.32
CA CYS A 8 1.12 -17.73 -29.92
C CYS A 8 1.79 -17.47 -31.28
N GLN A 9 1.18 -16.60 -32.08
CA GLN A 9 1.72 -16.10 -33.35
C GLN A 9 2.00 -14.61 -33.21
N LEU A 10 3.06 -14.12 -33.85
CA LEU A 10 3.31 -12.69 -34.00
C LEU A 10 2.60 -12.22 -35.27
N ASP A 11 1.94 -11.07 -35.20
CA ASP A 11 1.42 -10.39 -36.39
C ASP A 11 2.55 -9.94 -37.31
N GLU A 12 2.21 -9.59 -38.56
CA GLU A 12 3.18 -9.15 -39.57
C GLU A 12 3.98 -7.92 -39.14
N GLN A 13 3.39 -7.06 -38.29
CA GLN A 13 4.03 -5.89 -37.73
C GLN A 13 3.89 -5.90 -36.22
N VAL A 14 5.03 -5.95 -35.53
CA VAL A 14 5.09 -5.89 -34.07
C VAL A 14 6.04 -4.79 -33.60
N THR A 15 5.67 -4.13 -32.52
CA THR A 15 6.54 -3.16 -31.84
C THR A 15 7.09 -3.81 -30.58
N LEU A 16 8.42 -3.92 -30.50
CA LEU A 16 9.09 -4.31 -29.27
C LEU A 16 9.34 -3.07 -28.41
N LEU A 17 8.78 -3.07 -27.19
CA LEU A 17 9.07 -2.07 -26.18
C LEU A 17 10.13 -2.61 -25.21
N GLY A 18 11.31 -1.98 -25.22
CA GLY A 18 12.41 -2.32 -24.31
C GLY A 18 12.58 -1.24 -23.25
N PHE A 19 12.73 -1.66 -21.99
CA PHE A 19 12.93 -0.76 -20.87
C PHE A 19 14.22 -1.13 -20.14
N THR A 20 15.02 -0.13 -19.79
CA THR A 20 16.18 -0.34 -18.92
C THR A 20 15.68 -0.56 -17.50
N ARG A 21 16.15 -1.64 -16.83
CA ARG A 21 15.87 -1.83 -15.41
C ARG A 21 16.52 -0.66 -14.63
N PRO A 22 15.76 0.11 -13.83
CA PRO A 22 16.35 1.15 -13.01
C PRO A 22 17.30 0.53 -11.97
N ASN A 23 18.37 1.24 -11.61
CA ASN A 23 19.20 0.84 -10.48
C ASN A 23 18.39 1.02 -9.19
N LEU A 24 18.22 -0.03 -8.39
CA LEU A 24 17.47 -0.01 -7.13
C LEU A 24 18.36 -0.14 -5.89
N ASP A 25 19.69 -0.15 -6.08
CA ASP A 25 20.68 -0.30 -5.00
C ASP A 25 21.16 1.06 -4.44
N ASP A 26 20.56 2.18 -4.85
CA ASP A 26 21.04 3.53 -4.55
C ASP A 26 20.33 4.23 -3.38
N GLY A 27 19.61 3.47 -2.55
CA GLY A 27 19.03 3.94 -1.30
C GLY A 27 17.70 3.27 -0.97
N PRO A 28 17.04 3.66 0.14
CA PRO A 28 15.90 2.92 0.63
C PRO A 28 14.79 2.80 -0.41
N LEU A 29 14.30 1.57 -0.57
CA LEU A 29 13.17 1.22 -1.42
C LEU A 29 11.91 1.23 -0.54
N LEU A 30 11.00 2.16 -0.77
CA LEU A 30 9.73 2.20 -0.05
C LEU A 30 8.60 1.63 -0.90
N ILE A 31 7.96 0.56 -0.44
CA ILE A 31 6.71 0.06 -1.01
C ILE A 31 5.54 0.59 -0.19
N ILE A 32 4.63 1.31 -0.84
CA ILE A 32 3.37 1.76 -0.25
C ILE A 32 2.28 0.77 -0.65
N ALA A 33 1.74 0.07 0.35
CA ALA A 33 0.69 -0.91 0.23
C ALA A 33 -0.65 -0.31 0.73
N PRO A 34 -1.68 -0.17 -0.12
CA PRO A 34 -3.01 0.24 0.34
C PRO A 34 -3.55 -0.68 1.43
N HIS A 35 -3.43 -2.00 1.26
CA HIS A 35 -3.93 -3.04 2.16
C HIS A 35 -2.85 -4.05 2.58
N PRO A 36 -3.07 -4.81 3.67
CA PRO A 36 -2.15 -5.87 4.10
C PRO A 36 -2.20 -7.10 3.19
N ASP A 37 -1.21 -7.24 2.30
CA ASP A 37 -0.97 -8.29 1.28
C ASP A 37 -0.49 -7.68 -0.04
N ASP A 38 -0.79 -6.39 -0.28
CA ASP A 38 -0.51 -5.75 -1.56
C ASP A 38 0.97 -5.71 -1.91
N ALA A 39 1.84 -5.49 -0.92
CA ALA A 39 3.29 -5.48 -1.14
C ALA A 39 3.80 -6.87 -1.54
N GLU A 40 3.33 -7.91 -0.87
CA GLU A 40 3.68 -9.30 -1.16
C GLU A 40 3.26 -9.68 -2.59
N LEU A 41 2.00 -9.38 -2.95
CA LEU A 41 1.46 -9.67 -4.28
C LEU A 41 2.21 -8.91 -5.38
N ALA A 42 2.52 -7.64 -5.13
CA ALA A 42 3.15 -6.78 -6.12
C ALA A 42 4.65 -7.04 -6.28
N ALA A 43 5.36 -7.29 -5.18
CA ALA A 43 6.79 -7.03 -5.13
C ALA A 43 7.60 -7.99 -4.25
N TYR A 44 7.06 -9.15 -3.81
CA TYR A 44 7.81 -10.09 -2.96
C TYR A 44 9.20 -10.42 -3.50
N GLY A 45 9.28 -10.82 -4.77
CA GLY A 45 10.54 -11.17 -5.39
C GLY A 45 11.53 -10.00 -5.45
N LEU A 46 11.02 -8.77 -5.58
CA LEU A 46 11.84 -7.57 -5.62
C LEU A 46 12.37 -7.22 -4.23
N TYR A 47 11.51 -7.08 -3.22
CA TYR A 47 11.99 -6.70 -1.90
C TYR A 47 12.78 -7.81 -1.21
N GLN A 48 12.59 -9.08 -1.58
CA GLN A 48 13.50 -10.13 -1.12
C GLN A 48 14.94 -9.90 -1.60
N GLN A 49 15.13 -9.39 -2.82
CA GLN A 49 16.45 -9.07 -3.36
C GLN A 49 17.09 -7.88 -2.65
N HIS A 50 16.28 -6.91 -2.20
CA HIS A 50 16.73 -5.67 -1.54
C HIS A 50 16.29 -5.59 -0.08
N ALA A 51 16.22 -6.73 0.63
CA ALA A 51 15.49 -6.83 1.90
C ALA A 51 16.01 -5.89 2.99
N ARG A 52 17.32 -5.64 3.04
CA ARG A 52 17.93 -4.77 4.04
C ARG A 52 17.60 -3.29 3.85
N ASP A 53 17.30 -2.88 2.63
CA ASP A 53 17.03 -1.51 2.24
C ASP A 53 15.55 -1.26 1.93
N THR A 54 14.70 -2.29 2.09
CA THR A 54 13.26 -2.17 1.81
C THR A 54 12.47 -1.77 3.05
N TRP A 55 11.65 -0.73 2.86
CA TRP A 55 10.56 -0.35 3.75
C TRP A 55 9.21 -0.72 3.14
N ILE A 56 8.28 -1.16 3.98
CA ILE A 56 6.89 -1.39 3.59
C ILE A 56 5.99 -0.53 4.48
N LEU A 57 5.24 0.35 3.85
CA LEU A 57 4.26 1.22 4.49
C LEU A 57 2.85 0.78 4.09
N THR A 58 2.11 0.22 5.04
CA THR A 58 0.73 -0.23 4.81
C THR A 58 -0.26 0.83 5.29
N LEU A 59 -1.11 1.34 4.40
CA LEU A 59 -1.98 2.50 4.69
C LEU A 59 -3.20 2.13 5.55
N THR A 60 -3.81 0.98 5.30
CA THR A 60 -5.04 0.55 5.99
C THR A 60 -4.90 -0.82 6.64
N ALA A 61 -5.75 -1.12 7.62
CA ALA A 61 -5.73 -2.40 8.31
C ALA A 61 -6.46 -3.53 7.56
N GLY A 62 -7.19 -3.20 6.49
CA GLY A 62 -7.91 -4.20 5.71
C GLY A 62 -9.04 -4.90 6.48
N GLU A 63 -9.64 -4.21 7.44
CA GLU A 63 -10.47 -4.76 8.50
C GLU A 63 -11.92 -5.02 8.09
N THR A 64 -12.40 -4.46 6.97
CA THR A 64 -13.78 -4.61 6.50
C THR A 64 -14.18 -6.08 6.39
N LEU A 65 -15.12 -6.50 7.23
CA LEU A 65 -15.81 -7.78 7.15
C LEU A 65 -17.25 -7.53 6.71
N LYS A 66 -17.59 -7.87 5.47
CA LYS A 66 -18.93 -7.58 4.90
C LYS A 66 -20.05 -8.44 5.49
N ARG A 67 -19.72 -9.64 5.99
CA ARG A 67 -20.66 -10.60 6.60
C ARG A 67 -19.96 -11.38 7.69
N LEU A 68 -20.66 -11.65 8.79
CA LEU A 68 -20.12 -12.38 9.94
C LEU A 68 -19.64 -13.80 9.60
N ASP A 69 -20.37 -14.50 8.73
CA ASP A 69 -20.07 -15.88 8.31
C ASP A 69 -18.87 -15.99 7.36
N ARG A 70 -18.22 -14.85 7.02
CA ARG A 70 -16.99 -14.78 6.21
C ARG A 70 -15.74 -14.53 7.04
N GLN A 71 -15.82 -14.67 8.36
CA GLN A 71 -14.63 -14.68 9.22
C GLN A 71 -13.70 -15.84 8.86
N TYR A 72 -12.43 -15.74 9.29
CA TYR A 72 -11.43 -16.78 9.04
C TYR A 72 -11.83 -18.15 9.62
N LEU A 73 -12.53 -18.15 10.76
CA LEU A 73 -13.08 -19.34 11.39
C LEU A 73 -14.57 -19.13 11.65
N PRO A 74 -15.44 -20.10 11.31
CA PRO A 74 -16.86 -20.01 11.62
C PRO A 74 -17.11 -19.83 13.12
N GLY A 75 -17.90 -18.82 13.49
CA GLY A 75 -18.28 -18.55 14.88
C GLY A 75 -17.15 -17.95 15.75
N LEU A 76 -16.09 -17.40 15.14
CA LEU A 76 -14.97 -16.81 15.87
C LEU A 76 -15.36 -15.57 16.66
N ASP A 77 -16.24 -14.74 16.10
CA ASP A 77 -16.79 -13.56 16.77
C ASP A 77 -18.31 -13.54 16.74
N ALA A 78 -18.91 -13.00 17.80
CA ALA A 78 -20.37 -12.95 18.00
C ALA A 78 -21.05 -11.88 17.13
N ASP A 79 -20.34 -10.83 16.74
CA ASP A 79 -20.86 -9.73 15.93
C ASP A 79 -19.83 -9.20 14.91
N GLN A 80 -20.34 -8.43 13.95
CA GLN A 80 -19.56 -7.99 12.79
C GLN A 80 -18.48 -6.96 13.15
N GLN A 81 -18.68 -6.20 14.23
CA GLN A 81 -17.74 -5.21 14.69
C GLN A 81 -16.53 -5.88 15.34
N GLN A 82 -16.76 -6.85 16.23
CA GLN A 82 -15.71 -7.70 16.79
C GLN A 82 -14.97 -8.45 15.68
N GLY A 83 -15.72 -9.02 14.73
CA GLY A 83 -15.15 -9.70 13.56
C GLY A 83 -14.29 -8.80 12.68
N SER A 84 -14.71 -7.55 12.45
CA SER A 84 -13.92 -6.57 11.69
C SER A 84 -12.66 -6.17 12.44
N GLN A 85 -12.77 -5.84 13.74
CA GLN A 85 -11.62 -5.53 14.59
C GLN A 85 -10.60 -6.67 14.62
N ARG A 86 -11.07 -7.92 14.77
CA ARG A 86 -10.19 -9.10 14.77
C ARG A 86 -9.55 -9.33 13.42
N LYS A 87 -10.31 -9.20 12.33
CA LYS A 87 -9.76 -9.32 10.96
C LYS A 87 -8.64 -8.31 10.72
N GLY A 88 -8.87 -7.04 11.06
CA GLY A 88 -7.86 -5.98 10.94
C GLY A 88 -6.62 -6.26 11.79
N PHE A 89 -6.80 -6.72 13.03
CA PHE A 89 -5.68 -7.12 13.91
C PHE A 89 -4.83 -8.24 13.29
N ILE A 90 -5.47 -9.30 12.79
CA ILE A 90 -4.76 -10.43 12.16
C ILE A 90 -4.02 -9.96 10.90
N ARG A 91 -4.66 -9.13 10.07
CA ARG A 91 -4.03 -8.60 8.84
C ARG A 91 -2.88 -7.64 9.15
N ALA A 92 -2.99 -6.84 10.20
CA ALA A 92 -1.89 -5.99 10.65
C ALA A 92 -0.71 -6.81 11.20
N TRP A 93 -0.99 -7.92 11.89
CA TRP A 93 0.05 -8.89 12.24
C TRP A 93 0.71 -9.52 11.00
N ASN A 94 -0.07 -9.87 9.97
CA ASN A 94 0.48 -10.38 8.70
C ASN A 94 1.42 -9.35 8.04
N SER A 95 1.01 -8.07 7.93
CA SER A 95 1.86 -6.99 7.39
C SER A 95 3.18 -6.85 8.17
N ALA A 96 3.16 -7.06 9.48
CA ALA A 96 4.35 -6.99 10.32
C ALA A 96 5.23 -8.26 10.30
N THR A 97 4.75 -9.37 9.75
CA THR A 97 5.43 -10.68 9.87
C THR A 97 5.73 -11.38 8.55
N THR A 98 4.87 -11.28 7.54
CA THR A 98 5.10 -11.91 6.23
C THR A 98 6.39 -11.40 5.55
N PRO A 99 6.70 -10.09 5.54
CA PRO A 99 7.96 -9.60 4.96
C PRO A 99 9.23 -10.11 5.67
N LEU A 100 9.12 -10.57 6.92
CA LEU A 100 10.25 -11.17 7.64
C LEU A 100 10.75 -12.44 6.94
N LEU A 101 9.89 -13.16 6.22
CA LEU A 101 10.27 -14.33 5.42
C LEU A 101 11.20 -13.98 4.26
N ALA A 102 11.12 -12.74 3.78
CA ALA A 102 12.03 -12.19 2.77
C ALA A 102 13.28 -11.55 3.39
N GLY A 103 13.38 -11.50 4.72
CA GLY A 103 14.49 -10.89 5.45
C GLY A 103 14.37 -9.38 5.67
N VAL A 104 13.21 -8.78 5.39
CA VAL A 104 12.98 -7.34 5.64
C VAL A 104 12.97 -7.10 7.16
N PRO A 105 13.80 -6.19 7.70
CA PRO A 105 13.82 -5.94 9.14
C PRO A 105 12.49 -5.39 9.67
N GLN A 106 12.04 -5.87 10.83
CA GLN A 106 10.77 -5.43 11.44
C GLN A 106 10.69 -3.91 11.66
N ALA A 107 11.83 -3.24 11.88
CA ALA A 107 11.88 -1.78 12.02
C ALA A 107 11.50 -1.02 10.74
N GLN A 108 11.49 -1.70 9.58
CA GLN A 108 11.16 -1.14 8.27
C GLN A 108 9.71 -1.44 7.84
N LEU A 109 8.94 -2.11 8.70
CA LEU A 109 7.54 -2.46 8.46
C LEU A 109 6.65 -1.53 9.28
N VAL A 110 5.89 -0.67 8.59
CA VAL A 110 5.09 0.38 9.21
C VAL A 110 3.63 0.23 8.79
N MET A 111 2.74 0.15 9.78
CA MET A 111 1.29 0.14 9.60
C MET A 111 0.72 1.50 9.99
N LEU A 112 0.15 2.24 9.04
CA LEU A 112 -0.69 3.41 9.35
C LEU A 112 -2.07 2.98 9.85
N GLY A 113 -2.59 1.85 9.38
CA GLY A 113 -3.75 1.18 9.98
C GLY A 113 -5.07 1.95 9.90
N TYR A 114 -5.23 2.90 8.97
CA TYR A 114 -6.51 3.57 8.73
C TYR A 114 -7.58 2.57 8.25
N PHE A 115 -8.84 2.98 8.24
CA PHE A 115 -9.93 2.07 7.89
C PHE A 115 -9.99 1.76 6.39
N ASN A 116 -10.19 0.49 6.08
CA ASN A 116 -10.36 0.00 4.72
C ASN A 116 -11.56 0.68 4.03
N ASP A 117 -11.47 0.90 2.72
CA ASP A 117 -12.49 1.56 1.89
C ASP A 117 -12.73 3.04 2.21
N THR A 118 -11.86 3.70 2.98
CA THR A 118 -12.04 5.10 3.38
C THR A 118 -11.04 6.07 2.76
N LEU A 119 -9.99 5.61 2.08
CA LEU A 119 -8.90 6.49 1.59
C LEU A 119 -9.41 7.54 0.61
N SER A 120 -10.33 7.17 -0.29
CA SER A 120 -10.94 8.11 -1.24
C SER A 120 -11.85 9.12 -0.54
N ARG A 121 -12.66 8.69 0.44
CA ARG A 121 -13.54 9.59 1.20
C ARG A 121 -12.75 10.63 2.01
N MET A 122 -11.61 10.22 2.53
CA MET A 122 -10.70 11.12 3.23
C MET A 122 -10.02 12.13 2.30
N LEU A 123 -9.94 11.88 0.98
CA LEU A 123 -9.47 12.89 0.02
C LEU A 123 -10.49 14.01 -0.17
N ASP A 124 -11.78 13.67 -0.20
CA ASP A 124 -12.87 14.61 -0.43
C ASP A 124 -13.01 15.60 0.75
N ASN A 125 -12.91 15.10 1.98
CA ASN A 125 -13.05 15.91 3.21
C ASN A 125 -11.95 15.56 4.23
N PRO A 126 -10.71 16.06 4.08
CA PRO A 126 -9.57 15.63 4.90
C PRO A 126 -9.69 15.89 6.40
N ALA A 127 -10.43 16.93 6.81
CA ALA A 127 -10.64 17.29 8.21
C ALA A 127 -11.71 16.41 8.90
N GLU A 128 -12.56 15.73 8.14
CA GLU A 128 -13.63 14.92 8.70
C GLU A 128 -13.12 13.54 9.16
N THR A 129 -13.71 13.04 10.24
CA THR A 129 -13.48 11.67 10.69
C THR A 129 -14.43 10.74 9.95
N VAL A 130 -13.87 9.75 9.24
CA VAL A 130 -14.64 8.74 8.50
C VAL A 130 -14.76 7.47 9.35
N PRO A 131 -15.96 7.01 9.72
CA PRO A 131 -16.11 5.80 10.54
C PRO A 131 -15.75 4.53 9.74
N SER A 132 -15.35 3.46 10.45
CA SER A 132 -15.16 2.14 9.82
C SER A 132 -16.50 1.58 9.34
N VAL A 133 -16.47 0.91 8.20
CA VAL A 133 -17.61 0.12 7.68
C VAL A 133 -17.92 -1.07 8.59
N GLY A 134 -16.95 -1.52 9.38
CA GLY A 134 -17.10 -2.64 10.32
C GLY A 134 -17.91 -2.32 11.57
N GLY A 135 -18.08 -1.05 11.92
CA GLY A 135 -18.85 -0.60 13.08
C GLY A 135 -18.18 0.55 13.84
N PRO A 136 -18.93 1.27 14.69
CA PRO A 136 -18.46 2.48 15.37
C PRO A 136 -17.38 2.26 16.42
N GLU A 137 -17.25 1.05 17.00
CA GLU A 137 -16.22 0.77 18.01
C GLU A 137 -14.95 0.13 17.42
N VAL A 138 -14.89 -0.06 16.09
CA VAL A 138 -13.63 -0.45 15.44
C VAL A 138 -12.61 0.67 15.66
N SER A 139 -11.41 0.32 16.11
CA SER A 139 -10.35 1.25 16.50
C SER A 139 -9.06 0.97 15.74
N ILE A 140 -8.37 2.05 15.35
CA ILE A 140 -7.07 2.03 14.68
C ILE A 140 -5.96 1.57 15.62
N THR A 141 -6.04 1.91 16.92
CA THR A 141 -4.92 1.72 17.87
C THR A 141 -4.36 0.30 17.89
N PRO A 142 -5.19 -0.77 17.96
CA PRO A 142 -4.66 -2.14 17.92
C PRO A 142 -3.95 -2.49 16.61
N PHE A 143 -4.29 -1.87 15.48
CA PHE A 143 -3.65 -2.16 14.19
C PHE A 143 -2.19 -1.69 14.15
N ARG A 144 -1.82 -0.72 14.98
CA ARG A 144 -0.47 -0.12 14.98
C ARG A 144 0.49 -0.74 16.00
N GLN A 145 0.05 -1.69 16.82
CA GLN A 145 0.84 -2.18 17.97
C GLN A 145 2.19 -2.82 17.60
N TRP A 146 2.36 -3.24 16.34
CA TRP A 146 3.59 -3.87 15.86
C TRP A 146 4.62 -2.86 15.33
N ASN A 147 4.25 -1.59 15.18
CA ASN A 147 5.17 -0.53 14.78
C ASN A 147 6.25 -0.35 15.87
N LYS A 148 7.51 -0.16 15.44
CA LYS A 148 8.63 0.05 16.37
C LYS A 148 8.72 1.47 16.91
N ALA A 149 8.10 2.42 16.23
CA ALA A 149 8.02 3.82 16.63
C ALA A 149 6.56 4.29 16.54
N PRO A 150 6.12 5.19 17.44
CA PRO A 150 4.80 5.79 17.34
C PRO A 150 4.73 6.70 16.13
N LEU A 151 3.55 6.77 15.52
CA LEU A 151 3.22 7.74 14.48
C LEU A 151 2.79 9.07 15.13
N PRO A 152 2.90 10.20 14.41
CA PRO A 152 2.48 11.50 14.93
C PRO A 152 1.06 11.53 15.49
N SER A 153 0.11 10.85 14.83
CA SER A 153 -1.27 10.78 15.30
C SER A 153 -1.46 9.91 16.56
N ASP A 154 -0.49 9.05 16.93
CA ASP A 154 -0.50 8.31 18.20
C ASP A 154 -0.18 9.23 19.40
N VAL A 155 0.62 10.28 19.19
CA VAL A 155 1.19 11.13 20.25
C VAL A 155 0.27 12.30 20.60
N LYS A 156 -0.74 12.62 19.78
CA LYS A 156 -1.81 13.58 20.13
C LYS A 156 -2.67 12.98 21.25
N ARG A 157 -2.15 12.99 22.50
CA ARG A 157 -2.75 12.45 23.75
C ARG A 157 -4.18 12.91 24.06
N LYS A 158 -4.75 13.83 23.29
CA LYS A 158 -6.14 14.32 23.42
C LYS A 158 -7.14 13.64 22.48
N GLN A 159 -6.71 12.77 21.58
CA GLN A 159 -7.56 12.10 20.58
C GLN A 159 -7.41 10.57 20.71
N ASN A 160 -7.83 10.03 21.86
CA ASN A 160 -8.10 8.60 21.97
C ASN A 160 -9.62 8.43 21.88
N PRO A 161 -10.16 7.78 20.83
CA PRO A 161 -9.46 7.02 19.78
C PRO A 161 -8.80 7.88 18.69
N ILE A 162 -7.77 7.33 18.02
CA ILE A 162 -7.12 7.93 16.85
C ILE A 162 -8.19 8.16 15.78
N ALA A 163 -8.35 9.41 15.34
CA ALA A 163 -9.33 9.76 14.32
C ALA A 163 -8.89 9.28 12.92
N ASN A 164 -9.76 8.53 12.25
CA ASN A 164 -9.61 8.13 10.84
C ASN A 164 -9.93 9.31 9.93
N SER A 165 -8.94 10.20 9.72
CA SER A 165 -9.09 11.41 8.91
C SER A 165 -7.93 11.59 7.93
N GLY A 166 -8.20 12.30 6.84
CA GLY A 166 -7.19 12.61 5.82
C GLY A 166 -6.04 13.47 6.35
N GLU A 167 -6.31 14.39 7.28
CA GLU A 167 -5.26 15.19 7.93
C GLU A 167 -4.27 14.33 8.73
N ASN A 168 -4.78 13.38 9.52
CA ASN A 168 -3.91 12.48 10.27
C ASN A 168 -3.15 11.56 9.31
N LEU A 169 -3.81 11.01 8.28
CA LEU A 169 -3.17 10.17 7.28
C LEU A 169 -2.03 10.89 6.57
N LEU A 170 -2.28 12.13 6.13
CA LEU A 170 -1.28 12.94 5.46
C LEU A 170 -0.09 13.23 6.37
N HIS A 171 -0.34 13.59 7.63
CA HIS A 171 0.71 13.91 8.59
C HIS A 171 1.57 12.69 8.95
N ASP A 172 0.94 11.52 9.15
CA ASP A 172 1.66 10.27 9.40
C ASP A 172 2.46 9.82 8.16
N LEU A 173 1.89 9.97 6.96
CA LEU A 173 2.55 9.65 5.70
C LEU A 173 3.77 10.55 5.45
N VAL A 174 3.65 11.87 5.61
CA VAL A 174 4.77 12.83 5.48
C VAL A 174 5.87 12.51 6.47
N SER A 175 5.51 12.31 7.75
CA SER A 175 6.51 11.99 8.79
C SER A 175 7.23 10.67 8.52
N THR A 176 6.53 9.68 7.95
CA THR A 176 7.15 8.41 7.56
C THR A 176 8.07 8.58 6.35
N LEU A 177 7.67 9.37 5.34
CA LEU A 177 8.49 9.67 4.18
C LEU A 177 9.76 10.44 4.57
N ASP A 178 9.66 11.44 5.45
CA ASP A 178 10.82 12.19 5.93
C ASP A 178 11.77 11.32 6.76
N LEU A 179 11.23 10.40 7.58
CA LEU A 179 12.04 9.43 8.34
C LEU A 179 12.85 8.52 7.42
N ILE A 180 12.23 8.04 6.33
CA ILE A 180 12.84 7.04 5.45
C ILE A 180 13.72 7.70 4.39
N SER A 181 13.35 8.88 3.90
CA SER A 181 13.96 9.56 2.75
C SER A 181 14.19 8.61 1.57
N PRO A 182 13.14 7.92 1.06
CA PRO A 182 13.29 6.86 0.10
C PRO A 182 13.83 7.37 -1.23
N THR A 183 14.77 6.64 -1.81
CA THR A 183 15.29 6.97 -3.14
C THR A 183 14.34 6.47 -4.23
N THR A 184 13.70 5.33 -3.99
CA THR A 184 12.66 4.78 -4.87
C THR A 184 11.39 4.55 -4.07
N ILE A 185 10.25 5.01 -4.59
CA ILE A 185 8.93 4.66 -4.06
C ILE A 185 8.21 3.77 -5.07
N ILE A 186 7.63 2.68 -4.58
CA ILE A 186 6.72 1.80 -5.32
C ILE A 186 5.30 2.02 -4.77
N VAL A 187 4.33 2.38 -5.61
CA VAL A 187 2.94 2.65 -5.22
C VAL A 187 1.98 2.08 -6.26
N THR A 188 0.70 1.93 -5.95
CA THR A 188 -0.31 1.50 -6.92
C THR A 188 -0.51 2.50 -8.07
N HIS A 189 -0.81 2.02 -9.27
CA HIS A 189 -1.03 2.84 -10.46
C HIS A 189 -2.44 3.47 -10.43
N PRO A 190 -2.59 4.81 -10.47
CA PRO A 190 -3.88 5.48 -10.27
C PRO A 190 -4.89 5.28 -11.41
N ASP A 191 -4.42 4.98 -12.63
CA ASP A 191 -5.29 4.80 -13.80
C ASP A 191 -5.57 3.34 -14.16
N ILE A 192 -4.66 2.41 -13.83
CA ILE A 192 -4.76 1.00 -14.22
C ILE A 192 -5.45 0.18 -13.13
N ASP A 193 -5.12 0.41 -11.86
CA ASP A 193 -5.72 -0.34 -10.76
C ASP A 193 -7.12 0.23 -10.45
N PRO A 194 -8.20 -0.57 -10.63
CA PRO A 194 -9.57 -0.09 -10.46
C PRO A 194 -9.99 0.06 -8.98
N HIS A 195 -9.20 -0.40 -8.02
CA HIS A 195 -9.60 -0.36 -6.62
C HIS A 195 -9.47 1.08 -6.07
N GLN A 196 -10.54 1.59 -5.44
CA GLN A 196 -10.61 3.00 -5.03
C GLN A 196 -9.49 3.41 -4.05
N ASP A 197 -9.19 2.54 -3.07
CA ASP A 197 -8.08 2.77 -2.13
C ASP A 197 -6.71 2.72 -2.82
N HIS A 198 -6.54 1.86 -3.84
CA HIS A 198 -5.29 1.78 -4.60
C HIS A 198 -5.06 3.08 -5.38
N ARG A 199 -6.09 3.60 -6.03
CA ARG A 199 -6.02 4.90 -6.69
C ARG A 199 -5.75 6.03 -5.70
N ALA A 200 -6.44 6.01 -4.55
CA ALA A 200 -6.27 7.01 -3.51
C ALA A 200 -4.86 7.00 -2.90
N ALA A 201 -4.21 5.84 -2.78
CA ALA A 201 -2.85 5.72 -2.25
C ALA A 201 -1.84 6.54 -3.08
N ALA A 202 -1.91 6.48 -4.42
CA ALA A 202 -1.07 7.28 -5.30
C ALA A 202 -1.35 8.79 -5.16
N ILE A 203 -2.62 9.17 -5.01
CA ILE A 203 -3.03 10.58 -4.80
C ILE A 203 -2.53 11.09 -3.45
N TRP A 204 -2.65 10.29 -2.39
CA TRP A 204 -2.12 10.61 -1.06
C TRP A 204 -0.61 10.75 -1.07
N LEU A 205 0.12 9.87 -1.77
CA LEU A 205 1.55 10.02 -1.99
C LEU A 205 1.86 11.36 -2.68
N GLY A 206 1.15 11.72 -3.75
CA GLY A 206 1.33 13.00 -4.44
C GLY A 206 1.15 14.21 -3.50
N LYS A 207 0.12 14.18 -2.64
CA LYS A 207 -0.12 15.22 -1.61
C LYS A 207 0.99 15.25 -0.55
N ALA A 208 1.44 14.09 -0.07
CA ALA A 208 2.49 14.00 0.94
C ALA A 208 3.83 14.48 0.40
N LEU A 209 4.18 14.07 -0.82
CA LEU A 209 5.40 14.53 -1.46
C LEU A 209 5.44 16.04 -1.55
N GLN A 210 4.33 16.75 -1.80
CA GLN A 210 4.31 18.23 -1.79
C GLN A 210 4.76 18.86 -0.46
N GLN A 211 4.71 18.12 0.64
CA GLN A 211 5.07 18.59 1.99
C GLN A 211 6.40 18.01 2.51
N CYS A 212 6.89 16.92 1.94
CA CYS A 212 8.17 16.31 2.32
C CYS A 212 9.37 17.19 1.98
N ALA A 213 10.42 17.10 2.80
CA ALA A 213 11.65 17.83 2.61
C ALA A 213 12.42 17.33 1.37
N GLU A 214 12.51 16.00 1.23
CA GLU A 214 13.23 15.34 0.15
C GLU A 214 12.25 14.64 -0.80
N LYS A 215 12.60 14.59 -2.09
CA LYS A 215 11.82 13.89 -3.12
C LYS A 215 12.54 12.60 -3.52
N PRO A 216 11.81 11.50 -3.79
CA PRO A 216 12.44 10.31 -4.34
C PRO A 216 13.00 10.62 -5.73
N LYS A 217 14.07 9.92 -6.12
CA LYS A 217 14.61 10.01 -7.49
C LYS A 217 13.68 9.37 -8.51
N ARG A 218 12.87 8.40 -8.08
CA ARG A 218 11.96 7.67 -8.95
C ARG A 218 10.74 7.13 -8.23
N ILE A 219 9.64 7.13 -8.97
CA ILE A 219 8.38 6.50 -8.56
C ILE A 219 8.08 5.40 -9.58
N LEU A 220 7.90 4.21 -9.05
CA LEU A 220 7.53 3.00 -9.75
C LEU A 220 6.08 2.66 -9.37
N MET A 221 5.28 2.18 -10.33
CA MET A 221 3.85 1.97 -10.10
C MET A 221 3.41 0.54 -10.39
N TYR A 222 2.63 -0.09 -9.49
CA TYR A 222 2.08 -1.45 -9.65
C TYR A 222 0.56 -1.53 -9.73
N ALA A 223 0.03 -2.65 -10.24
CA ALA A 223 -1.40 -2.95 -10.18
C ALA A 223 -1.60 -4.37 -9.67
N ASN A 224 -2.38 -4.52 -8.60
CA ASN A 224 -2.77 -5.84 -8.08
C ASN A 224 -4.14 -6.25 -8.61
N HIS A 225 -4.95 -5.27 -9.01
CA HIS A 225 -6.22 -5.51 -9.69
C HIS A 225 -6.12 -5.05 -11.15
N LEU A 226 -6.49 -5.94 -12.07
CA LEU A 226 -6.62 -5.63 -13.49
C LEU A 226 -8.07 -5.78 -13.92
N LYS A 227 -8.66 -4.70 -14.43
CA LYS A 227 -9.80 -4.78 -15.34
C LYS A 227 -9.27 -4.69 -16.76
N ALA A 228 -9.96 -5.33 -17.71
CA ALA A 228 -9.64 -5.14 -19.12
C ALA A 228 -9.70 -3.65 -19.46
N HIS A 229 -8.64 -3.13 -20.08
CA HIS A 229 -8.52 -1.75 -20.56
C HIS A 229 -8.07 -1.79 -22.03
N GLU A 230 -8.27 -0.71 -22.79
CA GLU A 230 -7.96 -0.67 -24.25
C GLU A 230 -6.55 -1.17 -24.61
N ASN A 231 -5.57 -1.01 -23.71
CA ASN A 231 -4.18 -1.42 -23.90
C ASN A 231 -3.78 -2.68 -23.12
N PHE A 232 -4.66 -3.26 -22.31
CA PHE A 232 -4.34 -4.38 -21.41
C PHE A 232 -5.47 -5.42 -21.36
N THR A 233 -5.14 -6.65 -21.77
CA THR A 233 -6.02 -7.82 -21.58
C THR A 233 -5.81 -8.39 -20.17
N SER A 234 -6.87 -8.91 -19.57
CA SER A 234 -6.94 -9.29 -18.15
C SER A 234 -6.18 -10.58 -17.78
N ALA A 235 -5.05 -10.88 -18.41
CA ALA A 235 -4.37 -12.16 -18.27
C ALA A 235 -2.85 -11.99 -18.03
N THR A 236 -2.46 -11.71 -16.78
CA THR A 236 -1.46 -12.44 -15.96
C THR A 236 -1.16 -11.62 -14.68
N PRO A 237 -0.83 -12.25 -13.53
CA PRO A 237 -0.59 -11.58 -12.26
C PRO A 237 0.85 -11.07 -12.12
N ASP A 238 1.43 -10.53 -13.19
CA ASP A 238 2.72 -9.86 -13.10
C ASP A 238 2.46 -8.39 -12.75
N ALA A 239 2.90 -7.99 -11.55
CA ALA A 239 2.88 -6.60 -11.14
C ALA A 239 3.65 -5.76 -12.17
N PHE A 240 2.92 -4.99 -12.96
CA PHE A 240 3.51 -4.07 -13.93
C PHE A 240 4.23 -2.98 -13.16
N ILE A 241 5.49 -2.64 -13.46
CA ILE A 241 6.19 -1.51 -12.85
C ILE A 241 6.32 -0.38 -13.88
N GLY A 242 5.44 0.62 -13.80
CA GLY A 242 5.51 1.83 -14.63
C GLY A 242 6.45 2.88 -14.02
N HIS A 243 7.32 3.50 -14.82
CA HIS A 243 8.26 4.54 -14.37
C HIS A 243 7.71 5.93 -14.70
N ILE A 244 7.47 6.78 -13.70
CA ILE A 244 7.30 8.22 -13.92
C ILE A 244 8.60 8.90 -13.51
N ALA A 245 9.33 9.44 -14.51
CA ALA A 245 10.45 10.32 -14.23
C ALA A 245 9.90 11.63 -13.68
N THR A 246 10.34 12.04 -12.49
CA THR A 246 10.10 13.40 -12.02
C THR A 246 11.06 14.30 -12.79
N GLU A 247 10.58 14.99 -13.82
CA GLU A 247 11.33 16.07 -14.46
C GLU A 247 11.52 17.19 -13.42
N SER A 248 12.75 17.34 -12.92
CA SER A 248 13.18 18.56 -12.25
C SER A 248 13.50 19.59 -13.34
N SER A 249 12.63 20.59 -13.49
CA SER A 249 12.89 21.84 -14.21
C SER A 249 14.04 22.62 -13.59
#